data_AF-A0A928T600-F1
#
_entry.id   AF-A0A928T600-F1
#
_cell.length_a   1.000
_cell.length_b   1.000
_cell.length_c   1.000
_cell.angle_alpha   90.00
_cell.angle_beta   90.00
_cell.angle_gamma   90.00
#
_symmetry.space_group_name_H-M   'P 1'
#
loop_
_entity.id
_entity.type
_entity.pdbx_description
1 polymer ?
#
loop_
_entity_poly.entity_id
_entity_poly.type
_entity_poly.pdbx_seq_one_letter_code
_entity_poly.pdbx_strand_id
1 'polypeptide(L)'
;MENRYQIFAQEGCRNFEAFNNRNRKRKADQDAKRAAAAAANAAAMAKAQPKVTAPDLEAAPPAGALVHAVSLASPRDDEADMDAAAEDPGGLRDASGTWLGDSQPPPAPQTTERAHRPPTPDTMPYIVVIVDELADLMQTAPADIEVAIARITQMARAAGIHLIVATQTPRADVITGVIKANIPTRIAFQVSSALDSRVILDRKGAENLVGKGDMLYVPPGGAQPIRSQGALVTDDEIHALVDHCVAQGRPVFDVKVDEESGDFMGEGGEDGEEGGMSAEEAETLEQCIEVIRQEKKASTSLFQRRLRLGYGRAARMMDLLEARGIIGPGDGAKPREILVQID
;
A
#
# COMPACT_ATOMS: atom_id res chain seq x y z
N MET A 1 -3.71 -8.84 -5.78
CA MET A 1 -3.16 -9.47 -6.99
C MET A 1 -3.97 -9.12 -8.25
N GLU A 2 -5.28 -9.39 -8.25
CA GLU A 2 -6.17 -9.12 -9.39
C GLU A 2 -6.09 -7.69 -9.92
N ASN A 3 -6.05 -6.70 -9.02
CA ASN A 3 -5.88 -5.30 -9.41
C ASN A 3 -4.61 -5.09 -10.27
N ARG A 4 -3.47 -5.72 -9.93
CA ARG A 4 -2.25 -5.65 -10.75
C ARG A 4 -2.44 -6.25 -12.14
N TYR A 5 -3.13 -7.39 -12.23
CA TYR A 5 -3.44 -8.00 -13.51
C TYR A 5 -4.39 -7.17 -14.37
N GLN A 6 -5.39 -6.54 -13.77
CA GLN A 6 -6.27 -5.60 -14.45
C GLN A 6 -5.48 -4.41 -15.01
N ILE A 7 -4.57 -3.85 -14.22
CA ILE A 7 -3.67 -2.78 -14.67
C ILE A 7 -2.80 -3.26 -15.83
N PHE A 8 -2.18 -4.44 -15.73
CA PHE A 8 -1.36 -4.98 -16.83
C PHE A 8 -2.16 -5.17 -18.11
N ALA A 9 -3.38 -5.69 -18.02
CA ALA A 9 -4.25 -5.90 -19.18
C ALA A 9 -4.64 -4.58 -19.85
N GLN A 10 -5.04 -3.57 -19.06
CA GLN A 10 -5.35 -2.22 -19.55
C GLN A 10 -4.17 -1.58 -20.27
N GLU A 11 -2.98 -1.85 -19.74
CA GLU A 11 -1.73 -1.32 -20.23
C GLU A 11 -1.11 -2.21 -21.32
N GLY A 12 -1.76 -3.30 -21.75
CA GLY A 12 -1.21 -4.22 -22.76
C GLY A 12 0.12 -4.88 -22.35
N CYS A 13 0.41 -4.95 -21.05
CA CYS A 13 1.58 -5.62 -20.49
C CYS A 13 1.22 -7.05 -20.03
N ARG A 14 2.17 -7.98 -20.13
CA ARG A 14 1.94 -9.37 -19.71
C ARG A 14 2.25 -9.62 -18.23
N ASN A 15 3.14 -8.81 -17.64
CA ASN A 15 3.63 -9.00 -16.28
C ASN A 15 4.20 -7.70 -15.70
N PHE A 16 4.52 -7.77 -14.42
CA PHE A 16 5.12 -6.72 -13.61
C PHE A 16 6.41 -6.14 -14.20
N GLU A 17 7.33 -7.00 -14.64
CA GLU A 17 8.61 -6.55 -15.18
C GLU A 17 8.45 -5.78 -16.49
N ALA A 18 7.59 -6.27 -17.39
CA ALA A 18 7.28 -5.60 -18.65
C ALA A 18 6.66 -4.22 -18.41
N PHE A 19 5.72 -4.13 -17.46
CA PHE A 19 5.10 -2.87 -17.07
C PHE A 19 6.14 -1.86 -16.56
N ASN A 20 6.96 -2.26 -15.58
CA ASN A 20 7.96 -1.38 -14.98
C ASN A 20 9.06 -0.97 -15.97
N ASN A 21 9.58 -1.90 -16.77
CA ASN A 21 10.63 -1.61 -17.74
C ASN A 21 10.16 -0.65 -18.82
N ARG A 22 8.93 -0.83 -19.31
CA ARG A 22 8.32 0.06 -20.29
C ARG A 22 8.14 1.46 -19.72
N ASN A 23 7.62 1.58 -18.49
CA ASN A 23 7.37 2.90 -17.91
C ASN A 23 8.67 3.62 -17.54
N ARG A 24 9.70 2.91 -17.07
CA ARG A 24 11.06 3.47 -16.90
C ARG A 24 11.61 4.01 -18.21
N LYS A 25 11.44 3.28 -19.32
CA LYS A 25 11.86 3.75 -20.65
C LYS A 25 11.08 5.00 -21.07
N ARG A 26 9.74 4.99 -20.91
CA ARG A 26 8.89 6.16 -21.22
C ARG A 26 9.32 7.40 -20.45
N LYS A 27 9.59 7.24 -19.14
CA LYS A 27 10.07 8.32 -18.28
C LYS A 27 11.42 8.85 -18.75
N ALA A 28 12.38 7.98 -19.03
CA ALA A 28 13.69 8.37 -19.56
C ALA A 28 13.58 9.14 -20.90
N ASP A 29 12.71 8.69 -21.82
CA ASP A 29 12.47 9.37 -23.10
C ASP A 29 11.82 10.76 -22.90
N GLN A 30 10.89 10.87 -21.94
CA GLN A 30 10.24 12.15 -21.59
C GLN A 30 11.22 13.13 -20.93
N ASP A 31 12.05 12.65 -20.01
CA ASP A 31 13.07 13.45 -19.33
C ASP A 31 14.12 13.94 -20.34
N ALA A 32 14.54 13.10 -21.29
CA ALA A 32 15.43 13.49 -22.37
C ALA A 32 14.83 14.56 -23.29
N LYS A 33 13.53 14.43 -23.65
CA LYS A 33 12.82 15.46 -24.44
C LYS A 33 12.69 16.78 -23.69
N ARG A 34 12.38 16.75 -22.38
CA ARG A 34 12.30 17.95 -21.53
C ARG A 34 13.66 18.63 -21.41
N ALA A 35 14.72 17.86 -21.20
CA ALA A 35 16.08 18.40 -21.16
C ALA A 35 16.50 19.05 -22.49
N ALA A 36 16.18 18.42 -23.63
CA ALA A 36 16.45 18.97 -24.95
C ALA A 36 15.67 20.27 -25.22
N ALA A 37 14.38 20.31 -24.86
CA ALA A 37 13.55 21.51 -25.00
C ALA A 37 14.04 22.66 -24.10
N ALA A 38 14.43 22.35 -22.85
CA ALA A 38 15.02 23.33 -21.94
C ALA A 38 16.35 23.89 -22.48
N ALA A 39 17.22 23.03 -23.01
CA ALA A 39 18.47 23.45 -23.63
C ALA A 39 18.24 24.32 -24.88
N ALA A 40 17.26 23.98 -25.73
CA ALA A 40 16.89 24.77 -26.90
C ALA A 40 16.34 26.16 -26.50
N ASN A 41 15.48 26.22 -25.48
CA ASN A 41 14.96 27.49 -24.95
C ASN A 41 16.07 28.35 -24.33
N ALA A 42 16.98 27.75 -23.57
CA ALA A 42 18.13 28.47 -23.00
C ALA A 42 19.05 29.04 -24.11
N ALA A 43 19.30 28.27 -25.18
CA ALA A 43 20.07 28.73 -26.32
C ALA A 43 19.36 29.84 -27.11
N ALA A 44 18.04 29.78 -27.24
CA ALA A 44 17.24 30.83 -27.87
C ALA A 44 17.27 32.14 -27.04
N MET A 45 17.13 32.04 -25.71
CA MET A 45 17.23 33.20 -24.81
C MET A 45 18.63 33.83 -24.81
N ALA A 46 19.69 33.02 -24.87
CA ALA A 46 21.06 33.54 -24.98
C ALA A 46 21.31 34.30 -26.29
N LYS A 47 20.69 33.86 -27.41
CA LYS A 47 20.76 34.57 -28.70
C LYS A 47 19.87 35.82 -28.77
N ALA A 48 18.82 35.87 -27.94
CA ALA A 48 17.89 36.99 -27.87
C ALA A 48 18.34 38.11 -26.90
N GLN A 49 19.49 37.97 -26.23
CA GLN A 49 20.04 39.07 -25.44
C GLN A 49 20.31 40.27 -26.37
N PRO A 50 19.66 41.43 -26.14
CA PRO A 50 19.89 42.59 -26.98
C PRO A 50 21.35 42.98 -26.85
N LYS A 51 22.04 43.17 -27.99
CA LYS A 51 23.32 43.87 -28.02
C LYS A 51 23.07 45.25 -27.44
N VAL A 52 23.41 45.44 -26.17
CA VAL A 52 23.53 46.78 -25.59
C VAL A 52 24.72 47.42 -26.28
N THR A 53 24.48 48.11 -27.39
CA THR A 53 25.42 49.09 -27.91
C THR A 53 25.58 50.15 -26.84
N ALA A 54 26.82 50.35 -26.39
CA ALA A 54 27.15 51.41 -25.45
C ALA A 54 26.55 52.73 -25.97
N PRO A 55 25.83 53.50 -25.14
CA PRO A 55 25.40 54.81 -25.56
C PRO A 55 26.64 55.71 -25.66
N ASP A 56 26.79 56.39 -26.79
CA ASP A 56 27.77 57.46 -26.94
C ASP A 56 27.53 58.51 -25.83
N LEU A 57 28.61 58.81 -25.11
CA LEU A 57 28.67 59.87 -24.12
C LEU A 57 28.63 61.23 -24.84
N GLU A 58 27.43 61.73 -25.13
CA GLU A 58 27.24 63.16 -25.42
C GLU A 58 26.15 63.78 -24.52
N ALA A 59 26.62 64.74 -23.74
CA ALA A 59 25.96 65.91 -23.16
C ALA A 59 24.49 65.80 -22.68
N ALA A 60 24.32 65.85 -21.36
CA ALA A 60 23.04 66.12 -20.71
C ALA A 60 22.54 67.57 -20.95
N PRO A 61 21.23 67.76 -21.19
CA PRO A 61 20.52 68.99 -20.84
C PRO A 61 19.45 68.73 -19.74
N PRO A 62 18.94 69.80 -19.10
CA PRO A 62 18.49 69.73 -17.71
C PRO A 62 17.01 69.33 -17.52
N ALA A 63 16.72 69.09 -16.25
CA ALA A 63 15.48 68.59 -15.67
C ALA A 63 14.18 69.24 -16.18
N GLY A 64 13.21 68.40 -16.54
CA GLY A 64 11.85 68.80 -16.88
C GLY A 64 10.90 67.59 -16.99
N ALA A 65 10.26 67.27 -15.87
CA ALA A 65 8.88 66.79 -15.70
C ALA A 65 8.23 65.78 -16.70
N LEU A 66 7.77 64.66 -16.08
CA LEU A 66 6.47 63.98 -16.20
C LEU A 66 6.33 62.66 -17.01
N VAL A 67 5.80 61.68 -16.25
CA VAL A 67 4.84 60.59 -16.56
C VAL A 67 5.26 59.40 -17.44
N HIS A 68 5.30 58.18 -16.86
CA HIS A 68 4.18 57.23 -16.90
C HIS A 68 4.50 55.88 -16.21
N ALA A 69 3.55 55.45 -15.37
CA ALA A 69 3.06 54.09 -15.11
C ALA A 69 4.03 52.91 -15.01
N VAL A 70 4.18 52.41 -13.78
CA VAL A 70 4.53 51.02 -13.46
C VAL A 70 3.37 50.12 -13.90
N SER A 71 3.64 49.21 -14.84
CA SER A 71 2.72 48.10 -15.17
C SER A 71 3.20 46.83 -14.48
N LEU A 72 2.41 46.38 -13.49
CA LEU A 72 2.50 45.06 -12.88
C LEU A 72 1.65 44.10 -13.74
N ALA A 73 2.30 43.19 -14.45
CA ALA A 73 1.63 42.01 -15.01
C ALA A 73 2.57 40.81 -14.92
N SER A 74 2.29 39.94 -13.94
CA SER A 74 2.77 38.57 -13.87
C SER A 74 2.25 37.78 -15.07
N PRO A 75 3.01 36.82 -15.65
CA PRO A 75 2.44 35.86 -16.57
C PRO A 75 1.49 34.94 -15.80
N ARG A 76 0.25 34.80 -16.29
CA ARG A 76 -0.71 33.80 -15.84
C ARG A 76 -0.32 32.45 -16.44
N ASP A 77 -0.42 31.41 -15.63
CA ASP A 77 -0.36 30.02 -16.02
C ASP A 77 -1.56 29.68 -16.91
N ASP A 78 -1.32 29.50 -18.21
CA ASP A 78 -2.30 28.92 -19.14
C ASP A 78 -2.12 27.38 -19.13
N GLU A 79 -2.78 26.70 -18.20
CA GLU A 79 -3.16 25.29 -18.38
C GLU A 79 -4.39 25.26 -19.31
N ALA A 80 -4.14 25.11 -20.61
CA ALA A 80 -5.17 24.79 -21.58
C ALA A 80 -5.31 23.26 -21.66
N ASP A 81 -6.33 22.72 -21.00
CA ASP A 81 -6.89 21.39 -21.28
C ASP A 81 -7.32 21.34 -22.76
N MET A 82 -6.58 20.57 -23.55
CA MET A 82 -6.97 20.25 -24.92
C MET A 82 -8.00 19.12 -24.89
N ASP A 83 -9.28 19.48 -24.95
CA ASP A 83 -10.37 18.57 -25.29
C ASP A 83 -10.15 18.01 -26.71
N ALA A 84 -9.75 16.74 -26.78
CA ALA A 84 -9.72 15.99 -28.03
C ALA A 84 -11.16 15.68 -28.46
N ALA A 85 -11.66 16.42 -29.45
CA ALA A 85 -12.93 16.14 -30.10
C ALA A 85 -12.94 14.70 -30.67
N ALA A 86 -13.93 13.91 -30.25
CA ALA A 86 -14.18 12.58 -30.79
C ALA A 86 -14.56 12.67 -32.27
N GLU A 87 -13.79 12.03 -33.15
CA GLU A 87 -14.09 11.95 -34.58
C GLU A 87 -15.35 11.12 -34.82
N ASP A 88 -16.31 11.66 -35.59
CA ASP A 88 -17.53 10.97 -36.06
C ASP A 88 -17.16 9.98 -37.17
N PRO A 89 -17.19 8.65 -36.93
CA PRO A 89 -16.68 7.67 -37.89
C PRO A 89 -17.56 7.50 -39.14
N GLY A 90 -18.71 8.19 -39.24
CA GLY A 90 -19.71 7.94 -40.28
C GLY A 90 -20.23 9.16 -41.04
N GLY A 91 -19.85 10.39 -40.69
CA GLY A 91 -20.35 11.61 -41.34
C GLY A 91 -21.87 11.81 -41.24
N LEU A 92 -22.48 11.33 -40.15
CA LEU A 92 -23.93 11.28 -39.94
C LEU A 92 -24.45 12.48 -39.13
N ARG A 93 -23.59 13.46 -38.87
CA ARG A 93 -23.90 14.71 -38.15
C ARG A 93 -23.59 15.92 -39.02
N ASP A 94 -24.41 16.96 -38.92
CA ASP A 94 -24.15 18.23 -39.59
C ASP A 94 -23.06 19.05 -38.86
N ALA A 95 -22.69 20.20 -39.44
CA ALA A 95 -21.68 21.11 -38.87
C ALA A 95 -22.10 21.73 -37.51
N SER A 96 -23.36 21.59 -37.11
CA SER A 96 -23.88 21.98 -35.79
C SER A 96 -23.92 20.83 -34.79
N GLY A 97 -23.53 19.61 -35.20
CA GLY A 97 -23.54 18.40 -34.40
C GLY A 97 -24.89 17.68 -34.35
N THR A 98 -25.86 18.10 -35.16
CA THR A 98 -27.23 17.56 -35.17
C THR A 98 -27.28 16.25 -35.96
N TRP A 99 -27.98 15.24 -35.42
CA TRP A 99 -28.12 13.91 -36.01
C TRP A 99 -29.02 13.93 -37.25
N LEU A 100 -28.54 13.40 -38.38
CA LEU A 100 -29.23 13.41 -39.67
C LEU A 100 -29.92 12.08 -40.04
N GLY A 101 -29.87 11.05 -39.20
CA GLY A 101 -30.44 9.73 -39.50
C GLY A 101 -31.93 9.59 -39.19
N ASP A 102 -32.65 8.80 -39.99
CA ASP A 102 -34.11 8.54 -39.91
C ASP A 102 -34.57 7.74 -38.66
N SER A 103 -33.66 7.43 -37.74
CA SER A 103 -33.92 6.68 -36.51
C SER A 103 -33.35 7.43 -35.31
N GLN A 104 -34.03 7.33 -34.15
CA GLN A 104 -33.65 8.02 -32.93
C GLN A 104 -32.16 7.75 -32.59
N PRO A 105 -31.34 8.79 -32.36
CA PRO A 105 -29.92 8.60 -32.09
C PRO A 105 -29.74 7.67 -30.88
N PRO A 106 -28.75 6.76 -30.91
CA PRO A 106 -28.46 5.92 -29.76
C PRO A 106 -28.25 6.85 -28.55
N PRO A 107 -28.84 6.52 -27.38
CA PRO A 107 -28.70 7.37 -26.20
C PRO A 107 -27.21 7.63 -25.98
N ALA A 108 -26.85 8.90 -25.78
CA ALA A 108 -25.48 9.27 -25.43
C ALA A 108 -25.03 8.35 -24.29
N PRO A 109 -23.81 7.79 -24.34
CA PRO A 109 -23.31 6.99 -23.24
C PRO A 109 -23.46 7.85 -21.99
N GLN A 110 -24.34 7.40 -21.08
CA GLN A 110 -24.51 8.05 -19.81
C GLN A 110 -23.14 7.96 -19.15
N THR A 111 -22.47 9.10 -19.03
CA THR A 111 -21.25 9.27 -18.24
C THR A 111 -21.64 9.15 -16.77
N THR A 112 -22.08 7.97 -16.37
CA THR A 112 -22.28 7.58 -14.99
C THR A 112 -21.06 6.77 -14.60
N GLU A 113 -20.27 7.39 -13.71
CA GLU A 113 -19.17 6.79 -12.98
C GLU A 113 -17.94 6.43 -13.82
N ARG A 114 -17.16 7.45 -14.19
CA ARG A 114 -15.72 7.32 -13.90
C ARG A 114 -15.61 7.22 -12.38
N ALA A 115 -15.82 6.01 -11.84
CA ALA A 115 -15.41 5.65 -10.50
C ALA A 115 -14.02 6.26 -10.31
N HIS A 116 -13.81 6.92 -9.17
CA HIS A 116 -12.55 7.53 -8.78
C HIS A 116 -11.45 6.45 -8.80
N ARG A 117 -10.95 6.13 -9.99
CA ARG A 117 -9.99 5.07 -10.22
C ARG A 117 -8.65 5.71 -9.89
N PRO A 118 -7.91 5.17 -8.91
CA PRO A 118 -6.61 5.71 -8.59
C PRO A 118 -5.77 5.74 -9.88
N PRO A 119 -5.06 6.84 -10.17
CA PRO A 119 -4.22 6.94 -11.35
C PRO A 119 -3.26 5.76 -11.40
N THR A 120 -3.13 5.15 -12.58
CA THR A 120 -2.18 4.04 -12.79
C THR A 120 -0.78 4.52 -12.39
N PRO A 121 -0.11 3.88 -11.42
CA PRO A 121 1.18 4.35 -10.95
C PRO A 121 2.26 4.20 -12.04
N ASP A 122 3.22 5.14 -12.07
CA ASP A 122 4.33 5.11 -13.04
C ASP A 122 5.15 3.81 -12.95
N THR A 123 5.33 3.28 -11.75
CA THR A 123 5.93 1.96 -11.53
C THR A 123 5.26 1.29 -10.36
N MET A 124 5.22 -0.04 -10.38
CA MET A 124 4.74 -0.81 -9.23
C MET A 124 5.92 -1.34 -8.40
N PRO A 125 5.81 -1.32 -7.05
CA PRO A 125 6.80 -1.93 -6.19
C PRO A 125 6.65 -3.46 -6.16
N TYR A 126 7.71 -4.18 -5.79
CA TYR A 126 7.52 -5.56 -5.35
C TYR A 126 6.73 -5.57 -4.04
N ILE A 127 5.87 -6.57 -3.87
CA ILE A 127 5.24 -6.85 -2.57
C ILE A 127 5.88 -8.12 -2.04
N VAL A 128 6.45 -8.04 -0.83
CA VAL A 128 7.00 -9.19 -0.12
C VAL A 128 6.14 -9.43 1.10
N VAL A 129 5.44 -10.56 1.12
CA VAL A 129 4.66 -11.02 2.26
C VAL A 129 5.55 -11.92 3.10
N ILE A 130 5.70 -11.60 4.39
CA ILE A 130 6.53 -12.36 5.33
C ILE A 130 5.62 -12.91 6.42
N VAL A 131 5.68 -14.22 6.63
CA VAL A 131 5.01 -14.92 7.72
C VAL A 131 6.11 -15.53 8.59
N ASP A 132 6.28 -15.02 9.81
CA ASP A 132 7.36 -15.46 10.70
C ASP A 132 7.08 -16.85 11.31
N GLU A 133 5.82 -17.13 11.65
CA GLU A 133 5.41 -18.43 12.18
C GLU A 133 4.12 -18.91 11.50
N LEU A 134 4.28 -19.80 10.51
CA LEU A 134 3.16 -20.40 9.80
C LEU A 134 2.29 -21.27 10.71
N ALA A 135 2.87 -21.91 11.72
CA ALA A 135 2.14 -22.85 12.56
C ALA A 135 0.98 -22.19 13.31
N ASP A 136 1.10 -20.91 13.67
CA ASP A 136 0.06 -20.17 14.38
C ASP A 136 -1.16 -19.89 13.48
N LEU A 137 -0.89 -19.56 12.22
CA LEU A 137 -1.94 -19.39 11.21
C LEU A 137 -2.62 -20.73 10.91
N MET A 138 -1.85 -21.80 10.78
CA MET A 138 -2.36 -23.15 10.50
C MET A 138 -3.16 -23.74 11.68
N GLN A 139 -2.88 -23.34 12.92
CA GLN A 139 -3.69 -23.74 14.07
C GLN A 139 -5.07 -23.07 14.09
N THR A 140 -5.16 -21.85 13.55
CA THR A 140 -6.39 -21.05 13.60
C THR A 140 -7.31 -21.36 12.43
N ALA A 141 -6.78 -21.36 11.20
CA ALA A 141 -7.57 -21.50 9.97
C ALA A 141 -6.80 -22.26 8.86
N PRO A 142 -6.52 -23.57 9.03
CA PRO A 142 -5.63 -24.29 8.12
C PRO A 142 -6.12 -24.31 6.67
N ALA A 143 -7.42 -24.52 6.45
CA ALA A 143 -7.99 -24.60 5.11
C ALA A 143 -7.86 -23.26 4.34
N ASP A 144 -8.19 -22.14 5.00
CA ASP A 144 -8.15 -20.82 4.38
C ASP A 144 -6.71 -20.40 4.07
N ILE A 145 -5.78 -20.68 4.98
CA ILE A 145 -4.35 -20.39 4.82
C ILE A 145 -3.74 -21.21 3.69
N GLU A 146 -4.06 -22.51 3.59
CA GLU A 146 -3.59 -23.33 2.46
C GLU A 146 -4.09 -22.81 1.11
N VAL A 147 -5.38 -22.49 1.01
CA VAL A 147 -5.99 -21.96 -0.21
C VAL A 147 -5.35 -20.62 -0.57
N ALA A 148 -5.13 -19.73 0.40
CA ALA A 148 -4.50 -18.44 0.20
C ALA A 148 -3.04 -18.59 -0.28
N ILE A 149 -2.24 -19.45 0.38
CA ILE A 149 -0.86 -19.73 -0.02
C ILE A 149 -0.83 -20.28 -1.45
N ALA A 150 -1.61 -21.32 -1.74
CA ALA A 150 -1.65 -21.95 -3.06
C ALA A 150 -2.03 -20.94 -4.16
N ARG A 151 -3.02 -20.09 -3.88
CA ARG A 151 -3.45 -19.03 -4.81
C ARG A 151 -2.37 -17.99 -5.04
N ILE A 152 -1.72 -17.53 -3.97
CA ILE A 152 -0.62 -16.56 -4.06
C ILE A 152 0.51 -17.18 -4.87
N THR A 153 1.05 -18.33 -4.49
CA THR A 153 2.23 -18.94 -5.12
C THR A 153 2.03 -19.27 -6.60
N GLN A 154 0.83 -19.62 -7.03
CA GLN A 154 0.54 -19.98 -8.44
C GLN A 154 0.54 -18.78 -9.38
N MET A 155 0.09 -17.62 -8.92
CA MET A 155 -0.16 -16.45 -9.77
C MET A 155 0.73 -15.24 -9.43
N ALA A 156 1.31 -15.18 -8.23
CA ALA A 156 2.02 -14.01 -7.71
C ALA A 156 3.28 -13.63 -8.50
N ARG A 157 3.98 -14.59 -9.11
CA ARG A 157 5.27 -14.35 -9.78
C ARG A 157 5.16 -13.27 -10.85
N ALA A 158 4.18 -13.38 -11.75
CA ALA A 158 3.99 -12.39 -12.81
C ALA A 158 3.43 -11.05 -12.28
N ALA A 159 2.83 -11.06 -11.09
CA ALA A 159 2.35 -9.86 -10.40
C ALA A 159 3.43 -9.14 -9.57
N GLY A 160 4.65 -9.69 -9.47
CA GLY A 160 5.72 -9.13 -8.63
C GLY A 160 5.40 -9.21 -7.14
N ILE A 161 4.72 -10.28 -6.73
CA ILE A 161 4.41 -10.58 -5.33
C ILE A 161 5.23 -11.81 -4.94
N HIS A 162 5.88 -11.76 -3.77
CA HIS A 162 6.71 -12.82 -3.23
C HIS A 162 6.25 -13.17 -1.82
N LEU A 163 6.35 -14.44 -1.47
CA LEU A 163 5.95 -14.95 -0.16
C LEU A 163 7.18 -15.59 0.49
N ILE A 164 7.47 -15.18 1.73
CA ILE A 164 8.45 -15.79 2.61
C ILE A 164 7.68 -16.35 3.80
N VAL A 165 7.85 -17.63 4.06
CA VAL A 165 7.19 -18.32 5.16
C VAL A 165 8.25 -18.99 6.02
N ALA A 166 8.23 -18.69 7.30
CA ALA A 166 9.06 -19.29 8.31
C ALA A 166 8.18 -20.05 9.33
N THR A 167 8.81 -21.00 10.01
CA THR A 167 8.20 -21.75 11.12
C THR A 167 9.31 -22.41 11.93
N GLN A 168 9.15 -22.42 13.25
CA GLN A 168 9.97 -23.21 14.15
C GLN A 168 9.41 -24.63 14.36
N THR A 169 8.21 -24.90 13.87
CA THR A 169 7.47 -26.14 14.09
C THR A 169 7.30 -26.90 12.76
N PRO A 170 8.35 -27.57 12.25
CA PRO A 170 8.34 -28.26 10.97
C PRO A 170 7.58 -29.59 11.04
N ARG A 171 6.26 -29.53 11.24
CA ARG A 171 5.36 -30.69 11.27
C ARG A 171 4.61 -30.83 9.94
N ALA A 172 4.17 -32.05 9.65
CA ALA A 172 3.51 -32.38 8.37
C ALA A 172 2.11 -31.75 8.22
N ASP A 173 1.45 -31.41 9.32
CA ASP A 173 0.19 -30.67 9.38
C ASP A 173 0.38 -29.15 9.20
N VAL A 174 1.56 -28.62 9.49
CA VAL A 174 1.93 -27.23 9.21
C VAL A 174 2.48 -27.08 7.79
N ILE A 175 3.46 -27.90 7.42
CA ILE A 175 4.11 -27.88 6.09
C ILE A 175 3.49 -28.98 5.23
N THR A 176 2.27 -28.74 4.78
CA THR A 176 1.48 -29.74 4.07
C THR A 176 1.96 -29.96 2.63
N GLY A 177 1.46 -31.01 1.99
CA GLY A 177 1.79 -31.32 0.60
C GLY A 177 1.44 -30.18 -0.37
N VAL A 178 0.33 -29.47 -0.11
CA VAL A 178 -0.11 -28.32 -0.92
C VAL A 178 0.91 -27.18 -0.84
N ILE A 179 1.37 -26.86 0.38
CA ILE A 179 2.39 -25.82 0.60
C ILE A 179 3.70 -26.21 -0.10
N LYS A 180 4.15 -27.45 0.08
CA LYS A 180 5.38 -27.94 -0.56
C LYS A 180 5.32 -27.93 -2.08
N ALA A 181 4.18 -28.30 -2.68
CA ALA A 181 4.01 -28.29 -4.13
C ALA A 181 4.13 -26.88 -4.73
N ASN A 182 3.80 -25.87 -3.94
CA ASN A 182 3.71 -24.48 -4.36
C ASN A 182 4.94 -23.63 -4.00
N ILE A 183 5.71 -24.04 -3.00
CA ILE A 183 6.94 -23.38 -2.56
C ILE A 183 8.14 -24.30 -2.84
N PRO A 184 8.75 -24.19 -4.04
CA PRO A 184 9.83 -25.09 -4.47
C PRO A 184 11.19 -24.73 -3.86
N THR A 185 11.37 -23.47 -3.45
CA THR A 185 12.62 -22.99 -2.85
C THR A 185 12.53 -23.16 -1.34
N ARG A 186 13.51 -23.82 -0.73
CA ARG A 186 13.46 -24.14 0.71
C ARG A 186 14.79 -23.88 1.39
N ILE A 187 14.71 -23.42 2.63
CA ILE A 187 15.85 -23.24 3.52
C ILE A 187 15.51 -23.99 4.80
N ALA A 188 16.43 -24.83 5.27
CA ALA A 188 16.34 -25.45 6.59
C ALA A 188 17.58 -25.10 7.39
N PHE A 189 17.38 -24.49 8.56
CA PHE A 189 18.39 -24.41 9.61
C PHE A 189 18.43 -25.73 10.39
N GLN A 190 19.27 -25.78 11.43
CA GLN A 190 19.35 -26.95 12.31
C GLN A 190 17.96 -27.32 12.87
N VAL A 191 17.62 -28.60 12.74
CA VAL A 191 16.39 -29.18 13.29
C VAL A 191 16.72 -30.33 14.25
N SER A 192 15.78 -30.67 15.12
CA SER A 192 15.98 -31.68 16.17
C SER A 192 16.02 -33.12 15.65
N SER A 193 15.40 -33.40 14.49
CA SER A 193 15.30 -34.77 14.00
C SER A 193 15.36 -34.90 12.48
N ALA A 194 15.75 -36.10 12.04
CA ALA A 194 15.68 -36.50 10.63
C ALA A 194 14.24 -36.54 10.08
N LEU A 195 13.22 -36.58 10.94
CA LEU A 195 11.82 -36.48 10.53
C LEU A 195 11.52 -35.03 10.13
N ASP A 196 11.89 -34.08 10.98
CA ASP A 196 11.72 -32.64 10.74
C ASP A 196 12.45 -32.19 9.47
N SER A 197 13.69 -32.68 9.27
CA SER A 197 14.44 -32.41 8.04
C SER A 197 13.67 -32.88 6.80
N ARG A 198 13.01 -34.05 6.87
CA ARG A 198 12.21 -34.56 5.74
C ARG A 198 10.93 -33.76 5.54
N VAL A 199 10.33 -33.21 6.59
CA VAL A 199 9.16 -32.36 6.44
C VAL A 199 9.52 -31.11 5.63
N ILE A 200 10.67 -30.48 5.92
CA ILE A 200 11.10 -29.26 5.22
C ILE A 200 11.71 -29.57 3.84
N LEU A 201 12.68 -30.49 3.75
CA LEU A 201 13.53 -30.67 2.56
C LEU A 201 13.18 -31.91 1.72
N ASP A 202 12.16 -32.68 2.12
CA ASP A 202 11.85 -34.02 1.58
C ASP A 202 13.03 -35.01 1.70
N ARG A 203 14.02 -34.71 2.55
CA ARG A 203 15.21 -35.53 2.82
C ARG A 203 15.81 -35.27 4.20
N LYS A 204 16.73 -36.14 4.60
CA LYS A 204 17.59 -35.97 5.77
C LYS A 204 18.73 -34.98 5.47
N GLY A 205 19.29 -34.36 6.49
CA GLY A 205 20.50 -33.54 6.42
C GLY A 205 20.49 -32.38 7.39
N ALA A 206 19.34 -31.74 7.60
CA ALA A 206 19.23 -30.55 8.44
C ALA A 206 19.46 -30.86 9.93
N GLU A 207 19.21 -32.11 10.36
CA GLU A 207 19.50 -32.58 11.71
C GLU A 207 21.01 -32.66 12.04
N ASN A 208 21.87 -32.62 11.01
CA ASN A 208 23.33 -32.67 11.16
C ASN A 208 23.98 -31.29 11.09
N LEU A 209 23.19 -30.23 10.97
CA LEU A 209 23.70 -28.85 10.98
C LEU A 209 24.17 -28.46 12.38
N VAL A 210 25.10 -27.51 12.45
CA VAL A 210 25.74 -27.10 13.72
C VAL A 210 25.02 -25.94 14.43
N GLY A 211 23.95 -25.41 13.84
CA GLY A 211 23.22 -24.24 14.33
C GLY A 211 23.92 -22.93 13.98
N LYS A 212 23.54 -21.83 14.66
CA LYS A 212 24.16 -20.49 14.51
C LYS A 212 24.32 -20.03 13.06
N GLY A 213 23.26 -20.19 12.26
CA GLY A 213 23.23 -19.78 10.85
C GLY A 213 23.64 -20.86 9.85
N ASP A 214 24.14 -22.03 10.27
CA ASP A 214 24.38 -23.16 9.36
C ASP A 214 23.05 -23.67 8.79
N MET A 215 22.96 -23.77 7.46
CA MET A 215 21.71 -24.07 6.75
C MET A 215 21.90 -24.92 5.50
N LEU A 216 20.84 -25.59 5.09
CA LEU A 216 20.69 -26.22 3.79
C LEU A 216 19.71 -25.43 2.94
N TYR A 217 20.16 -25.00 1.75
CA TYR A 217 19.37 -24.28 0.77
C TYR A 217 19.06 -25.17 -0.44
N VAL A 218 17.79 -25.28 -0.80
CA VAL A 218 17.31 -25.96 -2.00
C VAL A 218 16.82 -24.90 -3.00
N PRO A 219 17.55 -24.67 -4.11
CA PRO A 219 17.12 -23.74 -5.14
C PRO A 219 15.92 -24.29 -5.93
N PRO A 220 15.14 -23.42 -6.60
CA PRO A 220 14.01 -23.86 -7.41
C PRO A 220 14.49 -24.80 -8.53
N GLY A 221 13.87 -25.97 -8.65
CA GLY A 221 14.26 -27.00 -9.62
C GLY A 221 15.55 -27.76 -9.27
N GLY A 222 16.22 -27.41 -8.17
CA GLY A 222 17.39 -28.12 -7.67
C GLY A 222 17.01 -29.38 -6.91
N ALA A 223 17.63 -30.50 -7.27
CA ALA A 223 17.41 -31.77 -6.57
C ALA A 223 18.32 -31.96 -5.35
N GLN A 224 19.37 -31.14 -5.17
CA GLN A 224 20.33 -31.29 -4.08
C GLN A 224 20.43 -30.01 -3.24
N PRO A 225 20.41 -30.13 -1.90
CA PRO A 225 20.62 -28.99 -1.03
C PRO A 225 22.08 -28.55 -1.09
N ILE A 226 22.28 -27.23 -1.02
CA ILE A 226 23.57 -26.57 -0.91
C ILE A 226 23.74 -26.14 0.54
N ARG A 227 24.76 -26.65 1.22
CA ARG A 227 25.09 -26.19 2.57
C ARG A 227 25.66 -24.77 2.49
N SER A 228 25.09 -23.88 3.29
CA SER A 228 25.42 -22.45 3.30
C SER A 228 25.47 -21.94 4.75
N GLN A 229 26.12 -20.79 4.95
CA GLN A 229 26.21 -20.13 6.25
C GLN A 229 25.44 -18.80 6.20
N GLY A 230 24.50 -18.63 7.11
CA GLY A 230 23.74 -17.40 7.29
C GLY A 230 24.63 -16.29 7.81
N ALA A 231 24.45 -15.09 7.28
CA ALA A 231 25.09 -13.89 7.81
C ALA A 231 24.49 -13.57 9.18
N LEU A 232 25.35 -13.34 10.17
CA LEU A 232 24.93 -12.82 11.46
C LEU A 232 24.64 -11.32 11.30
N VAL A 233 23.46 -10.91 11.73
CA VAL A 233 23.10 -9.51 11.93
C VAL A 233 22.64 -9.40 13.37
N THR A 234 23.21 -8.46 14.10
CA THR A 234 22.88 -8.21 15.51
C THR A 234 21.66 -7.32 15.64
N ASP A 235 20.97 -7.38 16.78
CA ASP A 235 19.81 -6.53 17.03
C ASP A 235 20.15 -5.04 16.94
N ASP A 236 21.35 -4.64 17.39
CA ASP A 236 21.84 -3.26 17.26
C ASP A 236 21.97 -2.82 15.80
N GLU A 237 22.48 -3.70 14.92
CA GLU A 237 22.55 -3.44 13.48
C GLU A 237 21.15 -3.37 12.85
N ILE A 238 20.19 -4.20 13.31
CA ILE A 238 18.80 -4.14 12.88
C ILE A 238 18.18 -2.81 13.26
N HIS A 239 18.31 -2.38 14.52
CA HIS A 239 17.77 -1.09 14.98
C HIS A 239 18.38 0.08 14.19
N ALA A 240 19.70 0.08 13.98
CA ALA A 240 20.35 1.11 13.18
C ALA A 240 19.84 1.17 11.72
N LEU A 241 19.55 0.01 11.12
CA LEU A 241 18.96 -0.07 9.78
C LEU A 241 17.51 0.43 9.76
N VAL A 242 16.72 0.09 10.77
CA VAL A 242 15.33 0.56 10.92
C VAL A 242 15.31 2.08 11.07
N ASP A 243 16.12 2.64 11.96
CA ASP A 243 16.23 4.10 12.17
C ASP A 243 16.62 4.82 10.89
N HIS A 244 17.58 4.26 10.15
CA HIS A 244 17.98 4.80 8.85
C HIS A 244 16.82 4.80 7.85
N CYS A 245 16.00 3.74 7.81
CA CYS A 245 14.82 3.67 6.94
C CYS A 245 13.74 4.67 7.37
N VAL A 246 13.44 4.77 8.67
CA VAL A 246 12.44 5.68 9.22
C VAL A 246 12.81 7.15 8.96
N ALA A 247 14.11 7.48 9.02
CA ALA A 247 14.61 8.81 8.71
C ALA A 247 14.40 9.22 7.23
N GLN A 248 14.27 8.25 6.31
CA GLN A 248 14.02 8.52 4.89
C GLN A 248 12.53 8.81 4.59
N GLY A 249 11.61 8.31 5.41
CA GLY A 249 10.19 8.52 5.21
C GLY A 249 9.31 7.68 6.13
N ARG A 250 8.08 8.17 6.36
CA ARG A 250 7.07 7.45 7.14
C ARG A 250 6.41 6.34 6.30
N PRO A 251 6.05 5.20 6.92
CA PRO A 251 5.31 4.16 6.22
C PRO A 251 3.96 4.70 5.75
N VAL A 252 3.60 4.38 4.50
CA VAL A 252 2.28 4.65 3.94
C VAL A 252 1.50 3.34 3.96
N PHE A 253 0.56 3.24 4.89
CA PHE A 253 -0.34 2.09 4.97
C PHE A 253 -1.50 2.31 4.01
N ASP A 254 -1.71 1.36 3.11
CA ASP A 254 -2.90 1.34 2.26
C ASP A 254 -4.05 0.83 3.13
N VAL A 255 -4.70 1.74 3.86
CA VAL A 255 -5.84 1.44 4.72
C VAL A 255 -7.05 1.20 3.82
N LYS A 256 -7.13 -0.01 3.27
CA LYS A 256 -8.39 -0.58 2.84
C LYS A 256 -8.83 -1.52 3.95
N VAL A 257 -9.67 -0.99 4.83
CA VAL A 257 -10.46 -1.79 5.75
C VAL A 257 -11.35 -2.67 4.87
N ASP A 258 -11.01 -3.94 4.73
CA ASP A 258 -11.96 -4.92 4.22
C ASP A 258 -13.05 -5.03 5.29
N GLU A 259 -14.28 -4.62 4.97
CA GLU A 259 -15.44 -4.67 5.87
C GLU A 259 -15.72 -6.10 6.37
N GLU A 260 -15.16 -7.12 5.73
CA GLU A 260 -15.28 -8.55 6.11
C GLU A 260 -14.14 -9.08 6.99
N SER A 261 -12.96 -8.46 6.97
CA SER A 261 -11.74 -8.99 7.63
C SER A 261 -11.41 -8.20 8.89
N GLY A 262 -12.37 -8.10 9.82
CA GLY A 262 -12.33 -7.24 11.01
C GLY A 262 -11.22 -7.49 12.04
N ASP A 263 -9.97 -7.53 11.62
CA ASP A 263 -8.77 -7.36 12.45
C ASP A 263 -7.60 -6.85 11.58
N PHE A 264 -7.19 -5.61 11.81
CA PHE A 264 -5.80 -5.18 11.66
C PHE A 264 -5.42 -4.48 12.97
N MET A 265 -4.77 -5.22 13.86
CA MET A 265 -4.08 -4.62 15.01
C MET A 265 -2.87 -3.86 14.49
N GLY A 266 -2.93 -2.54 14.60
CA GLY A 266 -1.78 -1.66 14.53
C GLY A 266 -1.71 -0.85 15.82
N GLU A 267 -1.22 -1.47 16.90
CA GLU A 267 -0.70 -0.74 18.06
C GLU A 267 0.82 -0.81 18.01
N GLY A 268 1.46 0.36 17.96
CA GLY A 268 2.91 0.49 17.90
C GLY A 268 3.32 1.91 17.57
N GLY A 269 3.04 2.84 18.48
CA GLY A 269 3.43 4.24 18.38
C GLY A 269 2.83 5.09 19.49
N GLU A 270 3.28 4.86 20.72
CA GLU A 270 3.22 5.90 21.76
C GLU A 270 4.13 7.05 21.32
N ASP A 271 3.54 8.16 20.89
CA ASP A 271 3.91 9.52 21.32
C ASP A 271 3.04 10.54 20.57
N GLY A 272 2.26 11.31 21.33
CA GLY A 272 1.69 12.58 20.89
C GLY A 272 0.26 12.52 20.34
N GLU A 273 -0.68 12.81 21.24
CA GLU A 273 -1.96 13.50 21.08
C GLU A 273 -2.57 13.72 19.67
N GLU A 274 -3.89 13.46 19.60
CA GLU A 274 -4.84 13.68 18.49
C GLU A 274 -5.02 12.53 17.46
N GLY A 275 -5.26 11.31 17.97
CA GLY A 275 -5.99 10.29 17.21
C GLY A 275 -7.48 10.62 17.18
N GLY A 276 -7.94 11.33 16.14
CA GLY A 276 -9.36 11.61 15.93
C GLY A 276 -10.18 10.32 15.83
N MET A 277 -11.14 10.16 16.76
CA MET A 277 -12.16 9.11 16.74
C MET A 277 -12.89 9.11 15.40
N SER A 278 -13.06 7.95 14.76
CA SER A 278 -13.87 7.88 13.54
C SER A 278 -15.35 8.17 13.87
N ALA A 279 -16.13 8.65 12.89
CA ALA A 279 -17.57 8.90 13.10
C ALA A 279 -18.31 7.63 13.55
N GLU A 280 -17.91 6.47 13.03
CA GLU A 280 -18.48 5.17 13.39
C GLU A 280 -18.10 4.74 14.81
N GLU A 281 -16.87 5.04 15.25
CA GLU A 281 -16.44 4.78 16.63
C GLU A 281 -17.18 5.67 17.62
N ALA A 282 -17.47 6.92 17.25
CA ALA A 282 -18.28 7.81 18.07
C ALA A 282 -19.71 7.30 18.23
N GLU A 283 -20.34 6.85 17.14
CA GLU A 283 -21.68 6.25 17.17
C GLU A 283 -21.70 4.95 17.99
N THR A 284 -20.73 4.07 17.78
CA THR A 284 -20.62 2.80 18.51
C THR A 284 -20.42 3.04 20.01
N LEU A 285 -19.62 4.05 20.37
CA LEU A 285 -19.40 4.41 21.76
C LEU A 285 -20.67 4.95 22.43
N GLU A 286 -21.47 5.75 21.72
CA GLU A 286 -22.76 6.23 22.20
C GLU A 286 -23.74 5.06 22.44
N GLN A 287 -23.77 4.09 21.52
CA GLN A 287 -24.54 2.85 21.71
C GLN A 287 -24.07 2.04 22.93
N CYS A 288 -22.76 1.98 23.19
CA CYS A 288 -22.22 1.32 24.39
C CYS A 288 -22.67 2.01 25.68
N ILE A 289 -22.68 3.35 25.71
CA ILE A 289 -23.15 4.14 26.85
C ILE A 289 -24.63 3.85 27.14
N GLU A 290 -25.47 3.79 26.09
CA GLU A 290 -26.89 3.47 26.23
C GLU A 290 -27.11 2.04 26.76
N VAL A 291 -26.31 1.06 26.31
CA VAL A 291 -26.34 -0.31 26.86
C VAL A 291 -25.94 -0.33 28.33
N ILE A 292 -24.91 0.43 28.72
CA ILE A 292 -24.51 0.55 30.14
C ILE A 292 -25.66 1.14 30.96
N ARG A 293 -26.33 2.19 30.45
CA ARG A 293 -27.47 2.83 31.12
C ARG A 293 -28.61 1.85 31.39
N GLN A 294 -28.94 1.01 30.40
CA GLN A 294 -30.01 0.03 30.51
C GLN A 294 -29.66 -1.15 31.42
N GLU A 295 -28.46 -1.71 31.27
CA GLU A 295 -28.08 -2.97 31.92
C GLU A 295 -27.35 -2.76 33.27
N LYS A 296 -26.92 -1.53 33.55
CA LYS A 296 -26.13 -1.13 34.72
C LYS A 296 -24.86 -1.99 34.92
N LYS A 297 -24.31 -2.49 33.81
CA LYS A 297 -23.11 -3.33 33.77
C LYS A 297 -22.29 -2.97 32.54
N ALA A 298 -20.97 -3.03 32.67
CA ALA A 298 -20.04 -2.86 31.56
C ALA A 298 -19.12 -4.09 31.47
N SER A 299 -19.20 -4.82 30.35
CA SER A 299 -18.26 -5.89 30.02
C SER A 299 -18.13 -6.06 28.52
N THR A 300 -16.97 -6.52 28.06
CA THR A 300 -16.72 -6.84 26.65
C THR A 300 -17.78 -7.80 26.11
N SER A 301 -18.07 -8.88 26.84
CA SER A 301 -19.08 -9.88 26.49
C SER A 301 -20.51 -9.31 26.40
N LEU A 302 -20.84 -8.28 27.18
CA LEU A 302 -22.15 -7.62 27.11
C LEU A 302 -22.29 -6.86 25.79
N PHE A 303 -21.26 -6.11 25.41
CA PHE A 303 -21.24 -5.36 24.15
C PHE A 303 -21.21 -6.28 22.93
N GLN A 304 -20.44 -7.37 22.97
CA GLN A 304 -20.46 -8.38 21.91
C GLN A 304 -21.88 -8.94 21.68
N ARG A 305 -22.64 -9.20 22.76
CA ARG A 305 -24.00 -9.76 22.65
C ARG A 305 -25.05 -8.73 22.27
N ARG A 306 -25.02 -7.52 22.85
CA ARG A 306 -26.05 -6.49 22.64
C ARG A 306 -25.86 -5.70 21.36
N LEU A 307 -24.61 -5.42 20.98
CA LEU A 307 -24.26 -4.58 19.83
C LEU A 307 -23.65 -5.39 18.68
N ARG A 308 -23.56 -6.71 18.81
CA ARG A 308 -22.96 -7.62 17.81
C ARG A 308 -21.53 -7.22 17.41
N LEU A 309 -20.80 -6.63 18.35
CA LEU A 309 -19.41 -6.23 18.14
C LEU A 309 -18.48 -7.45 18.19
N GLY A 310 -17.44 -7.44 17.35
CA GLY A 310 -16.29 -8.34 17.51
C GLY A 310 -15.57 -8.08 18.83
N TYR A 311 -14.79 -9.05 19.31
CA TYR A 311 -14.09 -8.95 20.59
C TYR A 311 -13.17 -7.72 20.65
N GLY A 312 -12.35 -7.49 19.62
CA GLY A 312 -11.43 -6.34 19.55
C GLY A 312 -12.14 -4.99 19.61
N ARG A 313 -13.24 -4.84 18.86
CA ARG A 313 -14.09 -3.63 18.93
C ARG A 313 -14.71 -3.44 20.32
N ALA A 314 -15.21 -4.50 20.93
CA ALA A 314 -15.79 -4.43 22.27
C ALA A 314 -14.74 -4.09 23.35
N ALA A 315 -13.50 -4.60 23.23
CA ALA A 315 -12.39 -4.26 24.10
C ALA A 315 -11.99 -2.79 23.94
N ARG A 316 -11.82 -2.31 22.70
CA ARG A 316 -11.51 -0.90 22.41
C ARG A 316 -12.57 0.05 22.97
N MET A 317 -13.86 -0.30 22.89
CA MET A 317 -14.92 0.51 23.51
C MET A 317 -14.80 0.53 25.04
N MET A 318 -14.42 -0.58 25.69
CA MET A 318 -14.16 -0.59 27.13
C MET A 318 -13.01 0.33 27.52
N ASP A 319 -11.92 0.33 26.74
CA ASP A 319 -10.76 1.17 27.01
C ASP A 319 -11.07 2.66 26.78
N LEU A 320 -11.85 2.99 25.76
CA LEU A 320 -12.34 4.36 25.52
C LEU A 320 -13.29 4.85 26.62
N LEU A 321 -14.17 3.97 27.13
CA LEU A 321 -15.06 4.30 28.25
C LEU A 321 -14.27 4.50 29.55
N GLU A 322 -13.20 3.74 29.77
CA GLU A 322 -12.28 3.91 30.90
C GLU A 322 -11.50 5.22 30.78
N ALA A 323 -10.92 5.51 29.61
CA ALA A 323 -10.19 6.75 29.35
C ALA A 323 -11.07 7.99 29.51
N ARG A 324 -12.37 7.89 29.21
CA ARG A 324 -13.37 8.94 29.44
C ARG A 324 -13.91 8.99 30.88
N GLY A 325 -13.45 8.11 31.77
CA GLY A 325 -13.86 8.04 33.17
C GLY A 325 -15.30 7.58 33.38
N ILE A 326 -15.93 6.93 32.39
CA ILE A 326 -17.30 6.41 32.49
C ILE A 326 -17.32 5.09 33.27
N ILE A 327 -16.29 4.27 33.10
CA ILE A 327 -16.09 3.01 33.82
C ILE A 327 -14.73 3.00 34.53
N GLY A 328 -14.64 2.24 35.62
CA GLY A 328 -13.42 2.07 36.40
C GLY A 328 -12.44 1.08 35.77
N PRO A 329 -11.23 0.97 36.34
CA PRO A 329 -10.21 0.06 35.87
C PRO A 329 -10.65 -1.41 35.99
N GLY A 330 -10.06 -2.27 35.16
CA GLY A 330 -10.39 -3.70 35.17
C GLY A 330 -9.99 -4.42 36.46
N ASP A 331 -10.95 -5.05 37.15
CA ASP A 331 -10.72 -5.99 38.27
C ASP A 331 -10.92 -7.45 37.81
N GLY A 332 -10.00 -7.93 36.96
CA GLY A 332 -10.00 -9.31 36.47
C GLY A 332 -11.27 -9.69 35.70
N ALA A 333 -11.94 -10.77 36.13
CA ALA A 333 -13.12 -11.33 35.45
C ALA A 333 -14.46 -10.69 35.87
N LYS A 334 -14.46 -9.70 36.76
CA LYS A 334 -15.69 -9.04 37.22
C LYS A 334 -16.11 -7.92 36.24
N PRO A 335 -17.42 -7.63 36.13
CA PRO A 335 -17.90 -6.45 35.40
C PRO A 335 -17.26 -5.18 35.97
N ARG A 336 -16.83 -4.26 35.10
CA ARG A 336 -16.18 -3.02 35.54
C ARG A 336 -17.18 -2.12 36.27
N GLU A 337 -16.71 -1.45 37.31
CA GLU A 337 -17.51 -0.48 38.08
C GLU A 337 -17.86 0.72 37.20
N ILE A 338 -19.10 1.22 37.28
CA ILE A 338 -19.53 2.40 36.52
C ILE A 338 -19.32 3.62 37.41
N LEU A 339 -18.47 4.55 36.97
CA LEU A 339 -18.02 5.68 37.80
C LEU A 339 -18.92 6.91 37.67
N VAL A 340 -19.78 6.97 36.65
CA VAL A 340 -20.69 8.09 36.40
C VAL A 340 -22.13 7.65 36.65
N GLN A 341 -22.92 8.49 37.33
CA GLN A 341 -24.37 8.33 37.35
C GLN A 341 -24.91 8.70 35.96
N ILE A 342 -25.17 7.69 35.14
CA ILE A 342 -25.81 7.84 33.84
C ILE A 342 -27.32 7.91 34.07
N ASP A 343 -27.81 9.05 34.55
CA ASP A 343 -29.25 9.31 34.73
C ASP A 343 -29.97 9.52 33.40
#